data_AF-A0A919BWH0-F1
#
_entry.id   AF-A0A919BWH0-F1
#
_cell.length_a   1.000
_cell.length_b   1.000
_cell.length_c   1.000
_cell.angle_alpha   90.00
_cell.angle_beta   90.00
_cell.angle_gamma   90.00
#
_symmetry.space_group_name_H-M   'P 1'
#
loop_
_entity.id
_entity.type
_entity.pdbx_description
1 polymer ?
#
loop_
_entity_poly.entity_id
_entity_poly.type
_entity_poly.pdbx_seq_one_letter_code
_entity_poly.pdbx_strand_id
1 'polypeptide(L)'
;MVARRAPVDAPHRRGGFVLAFQHAADHRPPRWGDPARPQQFHLDLGVEDLDGAAAGALAPGAAVLDDGGGERGRAVLADPAGHPFRLVREQPSRPGA
;
A
#
# COMPACT_ATOMS: atom_id res chain seq x y z
N MET A 1 -5.05 10.51 3.67
CA MET A 1 -3.95 9.76 4.31
C MET A 1 -2.95 10.76 4.86
N VAL A 2 -2.59 10.68 6.15
CA VAL A 2 -1.58 11.56 6.74
C VAL A 2 -0.45 10.68 7.26
N ALA A 3 0.75 10.83 6.70
CA ALA A 3 1.95 10.20 7.20
C ALA A 3 2.66 11.18 8.15
N ARG A 4 2.96 10.74 9.37
CA ARG A 4 3.71 11.54 10.34
C ARG A 4 4.68 10.67 11.12
N ARG A 5 5.78 11.28 11.56
CA ARG A 5 6.70 10.60 12.48
C ARG A 5 6.01 10.42 13.83
N ALA A 6 6.17 9.23 14.35
CA ALA A 6 5.51 8.79 15.56
C ALA A 6 6.17 9.42 16.81
N PRO A 7 5.45 10.16 17.68
CA PRO A 7 5.99 10.58 18.97
C PRO A 7 6.24 9.36 19.87
N VAL A 8 7.19 9.44 20.79
CA VAL A 8 7.72 8.27 21.54
C VAL A 8 6.70 7.51 22.39
N ASP A 9 5.51 8.08 22.63
CA ASP A 9 4.52 7.57 23.60
C ASP A 9 3.17 7.16 23.01
N ALA A 10 3.01 7.12 21.68
CA ALA A 10 1.79 6.56 21.08
C ALA A 10 1.97 5.07 20.72
N PRO A 11 0.86 4.30 20.57
CA PRO A 11 0.87 2.84 20.45
C PRO A 11 1.33 2.36 19.05
N HIS A 12 2.53 2.76 18.67
CA HIS A 12 3.21 2.43 17.42
C HIS A 12 4.67 2.09 17.74
N ARG A 13 5.37 1.45 16.79
CA ARG A 13 6.78 1.13 16.99
C ARG A 13 7.61 2.42 17.13
N ARG A 14 8.44 2.50 18.18
CA ARG A 14 9.36 3.63 18.37
C ARG A 14 10.26 3.80 17.15
N GLY A 15 10.39 5.05 16.68
CA GLY A 15 11.27 5.41 15.57
C GLY A 15 10.72 5.15 14.16
N GLY A 16 9.55 4.51 14.02
CA GLY A 16 8.93 4.20 12.73
C GLY A 16 8.07 5.34 12.15
N PHE A 17 7.60 5.14 10.91
CA PHE A 17 6.53 5.93 10.31
C PHE A 17 5.17 5.44 10.79
N VAL A 18 4.22 6.36 10.97
CA VAL A 18 2.81 6.01 11.24
C VAL A 18 1.99 6.32 10.01
N LEU A 19 1.30 5.29 9.53
CA LEU A 19 0.23 5.39 8.55
C LEU A 19 -1.11 5.38 9.29
N ALA A 20 -1.90 6.44 9.11
CA ALA A 20 -3.20 6.58 9.75
C ALA A 20 -4.32 6.69 8.71
N PHE A 21 -5.46 6.07 9.04
CA PHE A 21 -6.68 6.11 8.25
C PHE A 21 -7.74 6.92 9.00
N GLN A 22 -8.54 7.66 8.24
CA GLN A 22 -9.67 8.43 8.76
C GLN A 22 -10.85 8.20 7.83
N HIS A 23 -12.05 8.14 8.40
CA HIS A 23 -13.27 8.11 7.61
C HIS A 23 -13.44 9.45 6.88
N ALA A 24 -13.78 9.39 5.60
CA ALA A 24 -14.11 10.55 4.77
C ALA A 24 -15.48 10.31 4.13
N ALA A 25 -16.49 11.04 4.57
CA ALA A 25 -17.88 10.82 4.17
C ALA A 25 -18.08 10.94 2.66
N ASP A 26 -17.41 11.92 2.04
CA ASP A 26 -17.50 12.19 0.60
C ASP A 26 -16.36 11.52 -0.18
N HIS A 27 -15.82 10.41 0.34
CA HIS A 27 -14.74 9.69 -0.34
C HIS A 27 -15.17 9.28 -1.74
N ARG A 28 -14.39 9.69 -2.73
CA ARG A 28 -14.53 9.26 -4.12
C ARG A 28 -13.36 8.34 -4.44
N PRO A 29 -13.55 7.00 -4.40
CA PRO A 29 -12.50 6.05 -4.71
C PRO A 29 -11.77 6.37 -6.01
N PRO A 30 -10.44 6.31 -6.07
CA PRO A 30 -9.75 6.33 -7.35
C PRO A 30 -10.18 5.11 -8.19
N ARG A 31 -10.12 5.23 -9.51
CA ARG A 31 -10.33 4.13 -10.45
C ARG A 31 -9.08 4.02 -11.32
N TRP A 32 -8.52 2.82 -11.37
CA TRP A 32 -7.27 2.59 -12.09
C TRP A 32 -7.41 2.97 -13.57
N GLY A 33 -6.51 3.83 -14.06
CA GLY A 33 -6.51 4.30 -15.45
C GLY A 33 -7.57 5.35 -15.82
N ASP A 34 -8.49 5.72 -14.92
CA ASP A 34 -9.56 6.69 -15.20
C ASP A 34 -9.14 8.12 -14.80
N PRO A 35 -8.92 9.05 -15.76
CA PRO A 35 -8.52 10.42 -15.45
C PRO A 35 -9.60 11.23 -14.71
N ALA A 36 -10.88 10.84 -14.79
CA ALA A 36 -11.96 11.49 -14.04
C ALA A 36 -12.04 11.01 -12.57
N ARG A 37 -11.35 9.91 -12.24
CA ARG A 37 -11.22 9.35 -10.88
C ARG A 37 -9.74 9.01 -10.62
N PRO A 38 -8.85 10.02 -10.65
CA PRO A 38 -7.42 9.79 -10.67
C PRO A 38 -6.90 9.19 -9.36
N GLN A 39 -5.74 8.56 -9.44
CA GLN A 39 -5.00 8.08 -8.27
C GLN A 39 -4.77 9.20 -7.26
N GLN A 40 -5.04 8.92 -5.99
CA GLN A 40 -4.89 9.89 -4.90
C GLN A 40 -3.53 9.81 -4.21
N PHE A 41 -2.95 8.61 -4.15
CA PHE A 41 -1.61 8.34 -3.65
C PHE A 41 -1.08 7.02 -4.23
N HIS A 42 0.21 6.75 -4.02
CA HIS A 42 0.82 5.48 -4.34
C HIS A 42 1.65 4.99 -3.14
N LEU A 43 1.48 3.71 -2.78
CA LEU A 43 2.28 3.04 -1.76
C LEU A 43 2.97 1.83 -2.40
N ASP A 44 4.29 1.79 -2.26
CA ASP A 44 5.10 0.59 -2.46
C ASP A 44 5.40 0.00 -1.08
N LEU A 45 4.93 -1.23 -0.83
CA LEU A 45 5.13 -1.94 0.43
C LEU A 45 6.19 -3.04 0.24
N GLY A 46 7.31 -2.91 0.93
CA GLY A 46 8.37 -3.92 0.97
C GLY A 46 7.90 -5.17 1.71
N VAL A 47 8.04 -6.33 1.08
CA VAL A 47 7.73 -7.64 1.67
C VAL A 47 8.78 -8.67 1.31
N GLU A 48 8.99 -9.65 2.18
CA GLU A 48 9.91 -10.77 1.93
C GLU A 48 9.31 -11.80 0.96
N ASP A 49 8.05 -12.17 1.18
CA ASP A 49 7.27 -13.10 0.35
C ASP A 49 6.14 -12.38 -0.39
N LEU A 50 6.33 -12.18 -1.70
CA LEU A 50 5.34 -11.53 -2.56
C LEU A 50 4.05 -12.34 -2.69
N ASP A 51 4.15 -13.67 -2.81
CA ASP A 51 2.98 -14.51 -3.10
C ASP A 51 2.10 -14.61 -1.85
N GLY A 52 2.73 -14.87 -0.70
CA GLY A 52 2.05 -14.88 0.60
C GLY A 52 1.47 -13.52 0.97
N ALA A 53 2.19 -12.42 0.74
CA ALA A 53 1.67 -11.08 0.99
C ALA A 53 0.51 -10.71 0.07
N ALA A 54 0.57 -11.07 -1.23
CA ALA A 54 -0.54 -10.86 -2.15
C ALA A 54 -1.78 -11.65 -1.72
N ALA A 55 -1.63 -12.94 -1.40
CA ALA A 55 -2.73 -13.75 -0.89
C ALA A 55 -3.33 -13.17 0.41
N GLY A 56 -2.47 -12.72 1.33
CA GLY A 56 -2.86 -12.07 2.58
C GLY A 56 -3.58 -10.74 2.38
N ALA A 57 -3.28 -9.99 1.32
CA ALA A 57 -3.99 -8.76 0.98
C ALA A 57 -5.35 -9.03 0.30
N LEU A 58 -5.41 -10.05 -0.57
CA LEU A 58 -6.64 -10.42 -1.28
C LEU A 58 -7.70 -11.01 -0.34
N ALA A 59 -7.30 -11.82 0.65
CA ALA A 59 -8.20 -12.44 1.61
C ALA A 59 -9.16 -11.45 2.35
N PRO A 60 -8.70 -10.29 2.87
CA PRO A 60 -9.56 -9.27 3.47
C PRO A 60 -10.24 -8.33 2.47
N GLY A 61 -10.09 -8.55 1.16
CA GLY A 61 -10.84 -7.83 0.13
C GLY A 61 -10.05 -6.82 -0.71
N ALA A 62 -8.72 -6.92 -0.76
CA ALA A 62 -7.99 -6.23 -1.83
C ALA A 62 -8.38 -6.81 -3.20
N ALA A 63 -8.26 -5.99 -4.25
CA ALA A 63 -8.55 -6.40 -5.63
C ALA A 63 -7.31 -6.23 -6.53
N VAL A 64 -7.10 -7.14 -7.49
CA VAL A 64 -6.07 -6.96 -8.52
C VAL A 64 -6.56 -5.95 -9.55
N LEU A 65 -5.80 -4.87 -9.74
CA LEU A 65 -6.05 -3.86 -10.77
C LEU A 65 -5.23 -4.11 -12.04
N ASP A 66 -4.01 -4.63 -11.87
CA ASP A 66 -3.07 -4.98 -12.92
C ASP A 66 -2.21 -6.15 -12.39
N ASP A 67 -2.07 -7.23 -13.15
CA ASP A 67 -1.25 -8.38 -12.75
C ASP A 67 0.24 -8.22 -13.10
N GLY A 68 0.60 -7.07 -13.69
CA GLY A 68 1.96 -6.76 -14.10
C GLY A 68 2.46 -7.63 -15.26
N GLY A 69 1.55 -8.19 -16.06
CA GLY A 69 1.87 -9.14 -17.13
C GLY A 69 2.41 -10.48 -16.59
N GLY A 70 2.07 -10.83 -15.35
CA GLY A 70 2.57 -12.04 -14.68
C GLY A 70 3.99 -11.92 -14.10
N GLU A 71 4.63 -10.76 -14.22
CA GLU A 71 5.93 -10.53 -13.58
C GLU A 71 5.77 -10.30 -12.07
N ARG A 72 6.40 -11.19 -11.28
CA ARG A 72 6.37 -11.14 -9.82
C ARG A 72 6.90 -9.80 -9.28
N GLY A 73 6.04 -9.08 -8.55
CA GLY A 73 6.38 -7.79 -7.93
C GLY A 73 6.00 -6.56 -8.77
N ARG A 74 5.30 -6.74 -9.89
CA ARG A 74 4.71 -5.64 -10.67
C ARG A 74 3.20 -5.48 -10.51
N ALA A 75 2.53 -6.45 -9.91
CA ALA A 75 1.08 -6.41 -9.74
C ALA A 75 0.65 -5.20 -8.90
N VAL A 76 -0.38 -4.50 -9.37
CA VAL A 76 -1.02 -3.38 -8.68
C VAL A 76 -2.31 -3.90 -8.04
N LEU A 77 -2.42 -3.69 -6.73
CA LEU A 77 -3.58 -4.07 -5.94
C LEU A 77 -4.33 -2.80 -5.50
N ALA A 78 -5.63 -2.91 -5.27
CA ALA A 78 -6.45 -1.88 -4.64
C ALA A 78 -6.90 -2.34 -3.26
N ASP A 79 -6.87 -1.45 -2.28
CA ASP A 79 -7.58 -1.66 -1.01
C ASP A 79 -9.12 -1.59 -1.23
N PRO A 80 -9.94 -1.97 -0.22
CA PRO A 80 -11.40 -1.88 -0.34
C PRO A 80 -11.96 -0.46 -0.58
N ALA A 81 -11.18 0.59 -0.28
CA ALA A 81 -11.54 1.97 -0.56
C ALA A 81 -11.09 2.43 -1.97
N GLY A 82 -10.52 1.52 -2.77
CA GLY A 82 -10.09 1.70 -4.15
C GLY A 82 -8.65 2.17 -4.33
N HIS A 83 -7.88 2.39 -3.26
CA HIS A 83 -6.57 3.01 -3.38
C HIS A 83 -5.51 2.03 -3.90
N PRO A 84 -4.79 2.38 -4.97
CA PRO A 84 -3.78 1.51 -5.55
C PRO A 84 -2.49 1.48 -4.72
N PHE A 85 -1.98 0.27 -4.48
CA PHE A 85 -0.67 -0.01 -3.88
C PHE A 85 0.02 -1.15 -4.62
N ARG A 86 1.33 -1.26 -4.43
CA ARG A 86 2.16 -2.34 -4.96
C ARG A 86 2.89 -3.04 -3.83
N LEU A 87 3.10 -4.35 -4.01
CA LEU A 87 4.02 -5.14 -3.20
C LEU A 87 5.34 -5.22 -3.95
N VAL A 88 6.41 -4.85 -3.28
CA VAL A 88 7.77 -4.92 -3.83
C VAL A 88 8.62 -5.81 -2.95
N ARG A 89 9.60 -6.52 -3.53
CA ARG A 89 10.55 -7.26 -2.69
C ARG A 89 11.33 -6.26 -1.86
N GLU A 90 11.35 -6.49 -0.54
CA GLU A 90 12.22 -5.72 0.33
C GLU A 90 13.67 -5.89 -0.14
N GLN A 91 14.35 -4.77 -0.40
CA GLN A 91 15.78 -4.82 -0.65
C GLN A 91 16.50 -4.88 0.69
N PRO A 92 17.52 -5.75 0.83
CA PRO A 92 18.32 -5.75 2.04
C PRO A 92 18.89 -4.35 2.26
N SER A 93 18.76 -3.85 3.49
CA SER A 93 19.31 -2.55 3.88
C SER A 93 20.79 -2.48 3.51
N ARG A 94 21.21 -1.44 2.78
CA ARG A 94 22.63 -1.21 2.51
C ARG A 94 23.35 -1.03 3.85
N PRO A 95 24.42 -1.78 4.14
CA PRO A 95 25.19 -1.56 5.36
C PRO A 95 25.82 -0.15 5.32
N GLY A 96 25.52 0.68 6.32
CA GLY A 96 26.15 1.98 6.54
C GLY A 96 25.35 3.24 6.17
N ALA A 97 24.02 3.16 6.01
CA ALA A 97 23.15 4.34 5.89
C ALA A 97 22.70 4.87 7.26
#